data_AF-A0A7R9QEX9-F1
#
_entry.id   AF-A0A7R9QEX9-F1
#
_cell.length_a   1.000
_cell.length_b   1.000
_cell.length_c   1.000
_cell.angle_alpha   90.00
_cell.angle_beta   90.00
_cell.angle_gamma   90.00
#
_symmetry.space_group_name_H-M   'P 1'
#
loop_
_entity.id
_entity.type
_entity.pdbx_description
1 polymer ?
#
loop_
_entity_poly.entity_id
_entity_poly.type
_entity_poly.pdbx_seq_one_letter_code
_entity_poly.pdbx_strand_id
1 'polypeptide(L)' 'MTADLEMDIKRRVRNKIGALAVPDVIYAISALPKTKSGKIMRRILTKVAQNDHKFGDTSTMADESVLQELLTTRCISY' A
#
# COMPACT_ATOMS: atom_id res chain seq x y z
N MET A 1 -4.14 3.25 -13.06
CA MET A 1 -4.84 4.28 -12.25
C MET A 1 -5.10 5.47 -13.17
N THR A 2 -6.34 5.91 -13.38
CA THR A 2 -6.61 7.17 -14.11
C THR A 2 -6.43 8.36 -13.17
N ALA A 3 -5.97 9.51 -13.67
CA ALA A 3 -5.74 10.70 -12.84
C ALA A 3 -7.01 11.15 -12.08
N ASP A 4 -8.18 10.95 -12.70
CA ASP A 4 -9.47 11.30 -12.11
C ASP A 4 -9.81 10.48 -10.86
N LEU A 5 -9.44 9.19 -10.84
CA LEU A 5 -9.73 8.31 -9.70
C LEU A 5 -8.89 8.69 -8.47
N GLU A 6 -7.63 9.07 -8.68
CA GLU A 6 -6.77 9.53 -7.59
C GLU A 6 -7.29 10.83 -6.96
N MET A 7 -7.71 11.78 -7.79
CA MET A 7 -8.31 13.03 -7.34
C MET A 7 -9.60 12.80 -6.55
N ASP A 8 -10.46 11.89 -6.99
CA ASP A 8 -11.69 11.56 -6.27
C ASP A 8 -11.40 10.95 -4.90
N ILE A 9 -10.46 10.02 -4.79
CA ILE A 9 -10.06 9.42 -3.51
C ILE A 9 -9.54 10.51 -2.56
N LYS A 10 -8.62 11.37 -3.02
CA LYS A 10 -8.09 12.49 -2.20
C LYS A 10 -9.20 13.43 -1.74
N ARG A 11 -10.16 13.76 -2.61
CA ARG A 11 -11.33 14.59 -2.29
C ARG A 11 -12.22 13.93 -1.23
N ARG A 12 -12.50 12.63 -1.37
CA ARG A 12 -13.33 11.89 -0.42
C ARG A 12 -12.70 11.83 0.97
N VAL A 13 -11.39 11.60 1.05
CA VAL A 13 -10.66 11.61 2.33
C VAL A 13 -10.68 13.00 2.97
N ARG A 14 -10.44 14.06 2.18
CA ARG A 14 -10.52 15.44 2.67
C ARG A 14 -11.89 15.76 3.27
N ASN A 15 -12.96 15.37 2.58
CA ASN A 15 -14.33 15.67 3.00
C ASN A 15 -14.78 14.84 4.22
N LYS A 16 -14.24 13.62 4.40
CA LYS A 16 -14.64 12.72 5.49
C LYS A 16 -13.82 12.84 6.76
N ILE A 17 -12.52 13.13 6.64
CA ILE A 17 -11.59 13.14 7.78
C ILE A 17 -11.00 14.54 7.97
N GLY A 18 -10.66 15.24 6.89
CA GLY A 18 -10.12 16.60 6.93
C GLY A 18 -8.88 16.76 6.03
N ALA A 19 -8.43 18.01 5.87
CA ALA A 19 -7.30 18.34 4.99
C ALA A 19 -5.98 17.67 5.42
N LEU A 20 -5.76 17.48 6.72
CA LEU A 20 -4.54 16.86 7.26
C LEU A 20 -4.43 15.36 6.95
N ALA A 21 -5.56 14.68 6.74
CA ALA A 21 -5.60 13.24 6.52
C ALA A 21 -5.50 12.83 5.05
N VAL A 22 -5.41 13.81 4.14
CA VAL A 22 -5.31 13.52 2.70
C VAL A 22 -3.97 12.83 2.44
N PRO A 23 -3.97 11.64 1.83
CA PRO A 23 -2.72 10.95 1.52
C PRO A 23 -1.96 11.70 0.42
N ASP A 24 -0.64 11.85 0.60
CA ASP A 24 0.22 12.46 -0.41
C ASP A 24 0.34 11.55 -1.65
N VAL A 25 0.55 10.26 -1.42
CA VAL A 25 0.77 9.23 -2.44
C VAL A 25 -0.27 8.12 -2.31
N ILE A 26 -0.78 7.67 -3.46
CA ILE A 26 -1.70 6.53 -3.55
C ILE A 26 -1.11 5.48 -4.48
N TYR A 27 -0.90 4.27 -3.96
CA TYR A 27 -0.42 3.14 -4.74
C TYR A 27 -1.59 2.25 -5.16
N ALA A 28 -1.75 2.04 -6.46
CA ALA A 28 -2.68 1.06 -7.01
C ALA A 28 -1.97 -0.29 -7.11
N ILE A 29 -2.51 -1.30 -6.43
CA ILE A 29 -1.98 -2.67 -6.39
C ILE A 29 -3.11 -3.65 -6.65
N SER A 30 -2.76 -4.82 -7.19
CA SER A 30 -3.71 -5.89 -7.50
C SER A 30 -4.29 -6.54 -6.23
N ALA A 31 -3.46 -6.69 -5.20
CA ALA A 31 -3.83 -7.32 -3.95
C ALA A 31 -3.09 -6.72 -2.74
N LEU A 32 -3.72 -6.81 -1.56
CA LEU A 32 -3.10 -6.42 -0.30
C LEU A 32 -2.34 -7.61 0.31
N PRO A 33 -1.20 -7.36 0.99
CA PRO A 33 -0.46 -8.41 1.67
C PRO A 33 -1.32 -8.91 2.84
N LYS A 34 -1.76 -10.17 2.75
CA LYS A 34 -2.63 -10.81 3.74
C LYS A 34 -1.99 -12.09 4.27
N THR A 35 -2.28 -12.41 5.52
CA THR A 35 -1.97 -13.73 6.10
C THR A 35 -2.89 -14.80 5.50
N LYS A 36 -2.55 -16.08 5.69
CA LYS A 36 -3.44 -17.22 5.38
C LYS A 36 -4.81 -17.15 6.07
N SER A 37 -4.91 -16.38 7.15
CA SER A 37 -6.17 -16.08 7.86
C SER A 37 -6.89 -14.80 7.38
N GLY A 38 -6.38 -14.15 6.33
CA GLY A 38 -6.98 -12.97 5.71
C GLY A 38 -6.68 -11.62 6.39
N LYS A 39 -5.88 -11.60 7.46
CA LYS A 39 -5.49 -10.35 8.15
C LYS A 39 -4.52 -9.56 7.28
N ILE A 40 -4.73 -8.26 7.14
CA ILE A 40 -3.83 -7.37 6.38
C ILE A 40 -2.53 -7.18 7.16
N MET A 41 -1.40 -7.49 6.54
CA MET A 41 -0.06 -7.34 7.12
C MET A 41 0.42 -5.89 6.98
N ARG A 42 -0.22 -4.96 7.69
CA ARG A 42 0.09 -3.51 7.64
C ARG A 42 1.57 -3.19 7.90
N ARG A 43 2.24 -3.99 8.74
CA ARG A 43 3.68 -3.89 9.02
C ARG A 43 4.52 -3.89 7.74
N ILE A 44 4.17 -4.72 6.76
CA ILE A 44 4.90 -4.81 5.48
C ILE A 44 4.69 -3.55 4.66
N LEU A 45 3.45 -3.06 4.59
CA LEU A 45 3.15 -1.79 3.92
C LEU A 45 3.96 -0.63 4.53
N THR A 46 4.09 -0.57 5.85
CA THR A 46 4.93 0.43 6.53
C THR A 46 6.40 0.29 6.15
N LYS A 47 6.93 -0.93 6.09
CA LYS A 47 8.32 -1.19 5.70
C LYS A 47 8.61 -0.82 4.24
N VAL A 48 7.71 -1.18 3.34
CA VAL A 48 7.76 -0.74 1.93
C VAL A 48 7.68 0.78 1.85
N ALA A 49 6.82 1.45 2.62
CA ALA A 49 6.73 2.91 2.67
C ALA A 49 8.01 3.57 3.21
N GLN A 50 8.75 2.90 4.09
CA GLN A 50 10.02 3.36 4.67
C GLN A 50 11.27 3.00 3.83
N ASN A 51 11.10 2.32 2.68
CA ASN A 51 12.21 1.77 1.90
C ASN A 51 13.11 0.80 2.69
N ASP A 52 12.51 0.06 3.63
CA ASP A 52 13.20 -0.94 4.44
C ASP A 52 12.81 -2.35 3.96
N HIS A 53 13.77 -3.07 3.40
CA HIS A 53 13.59 -4.43 2.87
C HIS A 53 13.67 -5.52 3.97
N LYS A 54 13.86 -5.14 5.24
CA LYS A 54 13.88 -6.09 6.36
C LYS A 54 12.45 -6.42 6.81
N PHE A 55 11.79 -7.31 6.07
CA PHE A 55 10.42 -7.74 6.35
C PHE A 55 10.26 -8.75 7.49
N GLY A 56 11.35 -9.30 8.03
CA GLY A 56 11.29 -10.33 9.08
C GLY A 56 10.50 -11.57 8.61
N ASP A 57 9.78 -12.20 9.53
CA ASP A 57 8.99 -13.39 9.20
C ASP A 57 7.78 -13.06 8.31
N THR A 58 7.76 -13.70 7.14
CA THR A 58 6.73 -13.60 6.10
C THR A 58 6.09 -14.96 5.78
N SER A 59 6.47 -16.03 6.48
CA SER A 59 6.00 -17.42 6.24
C SER A 59 4.49 -17.61 6.39
N THR A 60 3.83 -16.70 7.11
CA THR A 60 2.37 -16.69 7.33
C THR A 60 1.59 -15.97 6.23
N MET A 61 2.28 -15.37 5.26
CA MET A 61 1.66 -14.71 4.11
C MET A 61 0.95 -15.73 3.22
N ALA A 62 -0.20 -15.32 2.69
CA ALA A 62 -0.97 -16.15 1.76
C ALA A 62 -0.33 -16.20 0.37
N ASP A 63 0.25 -15.08 -0.07
CA ASP A 63 0.85 -14.93 -1.39
C ASP A 63 2.05 -13.98 -1.32
N GLU A 64 3.26 -14.53 -1.53
CA GLU A 64 4.51 -13.78 -1.51
C GLU A 64 4.73 -12.91 -2.77
N SER A 65 4.01 -13.17 -3.87
CA SER A 65 4.14 -12.39 -5.10
C SER A 65 3.70 -10.94 -4.91
N VAL A 66 2.73 -10.71 -4.01
CA VAL A 66 2.26 -9.37 -3.61
C VAL A 66 3.39 -8.53 -3.04
N LEU A 67 4.36 -9.14 -2.36
CA LEU A 67 5.51 -8.41 -1.83
C LEU A 67 6.40 -7.86 -2.95
N GLN A 68 6.60 -8.64 -4.01
CA GLN A 68 7.35 -8.20 -5.18
C GLN A 68 6.62 -7.06 -5.91
N GLU A 69 5.30 -7.20 -6.11
CA GLU A 69 4.49 -6.14 -6.70
C GLU A 69 4.58 -4.82 -5.92
N LEU A 70 4.52 -4.87 -4.59
CA LEU A 70 4.65 -3.70 -3.73
C LEU A 70 6.00 -3.00 -3.88
N LEU A 71 7.08 -3.77 -4.02
CA LEU A 71 8.43 -3.24 -4.23
C LEU A 71 8.56 -2.60 -5.63
N THR A 72 8.05 -3.27 -6.66
CA THR A 72 8.08 -2.76 -8.04
C THR A 72 7.22 -1.51 -8.22
N THR A 73 6.03 -1.48 -7.63
CA THR A 73 5.09 -0.35 -7.76
C THR A 73 5.67 0.93 -7.15
N ARG A 74 6.50 0.81 -6.10
CA ARG A 74 7.22 1.95 -5.53
C ARG A 74 8.34 2.46 -6.46
N CYS A 75 9.01 1.58 -7.20
CA CYS A 75 10.15 1.95 -8.07
C CYS A 75 9.77 2.87 -9.26
N ILE A 76 8.50 3.20 -9.47
CA ILE A 76 8.06 4.10 -10.56
C ILE A 76 8.11 5.58 -10.13
N SER A 77 8.65 5.92 -8.97
CA SER A 77 8.82 7.31 -8.56
C SER A 77 10.02 7.47 -7.64
N TYR A 78 11.21 7.68 -8.23
CA TYR A 78 12.20 8.71 -7.87
C TYR A 78 13.47 8.52 -8.71
#